data_AF-A0AAU2N9Z1-F1
#
_entry.id   AF-A0AAU2N9Z1-F1
#
_cell.length_a   1.000
_cell.length_b   1.000
_cell.length_c   1.000
_cell.angle_alpha   90.00
_cell.angle_beta   90.00
_cell.angle_gamma   90.00
#
_symmetry.space_group_name_H-M   'P 1'
#
loop_
_entity.id
_entity.type
_entity.pdbx_description
1 polymer ?
#
loop_
_entity_poly.entity_id
_entity_poly.type
_entity_poly.pdbx_seq_one_letter_code
_entity_poly.pdbx_strand_id
1 'polypeptide(L)'
;MTEAVFFSDANHKGKSKALGPGRYVLAEDFNDIISSVRVPAGWTVTLFDGRDFDGERIELTSDAISLDGRINDRTSSILITAAKADAALSPGEGTARGNVHVVYSLA
;
A
#
# COMPACT_ATOMS: atom_id res chain seq x y z
N MET A 1 -7.73 0.38 -12.05
CA MET A 1 -6.70 -0.48 -11.42
C MET A 1 -7.39 -1.23 -10.30
N THR A 2 -7.31 -2.55 -10.27
CA THR A 2 -8.03 -3.42 -9.31
C THR A 2 -7.09 -4.09 -8.31
N GLU A 3 -5.81 -3.75 -8.34
CA GLU A 3 -4.74 -4.33 -7.52
C GLU A 3 -3.72 -3.23 -7.20
N ALA A 4 -3.13 -3.26 -6.01
CA ALA A 4 -1.94 -2.48 -5.72
C ALA A 4 -0.70 -3.18 -6.29
N VAL A 5 0.27 -2.42 -6.80
CA VAL A 5 1.48 -2.99 -7.39
C VAL A 5 2.70 -2.49 -6.64
N PHE A 6 3.50 -3.43 -6.16
CA PHE A 6 4.71 -3.20 -5.38
C PHE A 6 5.92 -3.43 -6.27
N PHE A 7 6.96 -2.63 -6.11
CA PHE A 7 8.13 -2.60 -6.99
C PHE A 7 9.42 -2.63 -6.18
N SER A 8 10.42 -3.37 -6.68
CA SER A 8 11.70 -3.52 -5.99
C SER A 8 12.57 -2.26 -6.06
N ASP A 9 12.34 -1.41 -7.05
CA ASP A 9 13.14 -0.22 -7.28
C ASP A 9 12.24 1.02 -7.21
N ALA A 10 12.85 2.18 -6.98
CA ALA A 10 12.17 3.46 -7.06
C ALA A 10 11.61 3.74 -8.47
N ASN A 11 10.65 4.65 -8.56
CA ASN A 11 9.96 5.08 -9.79
C ASN A 11 9.18 3.96 -10.49
N HIS A 12 8.66 2.98 -9.74
CA HIS A 12 7.86 1.86 -10.24
C HIS A 12 8.61 0.97 -11.24
N LYS A 13 9.85 0.59 -10.87
CA LYS A 13 10.76 -0.22 -11.70
C LYS A 13 11.18 -1.51 -10.99
N GLY A 14 11.95 -2.32 -11.70
CA GLY A 14 12.48 -3.57 -11.17
C GLY A 14 11.44 -4.68 -11.10
N LYS A 15 11.67 -5.62 -10.18
CA LYS A 15 10.75 -6.74 -9.94
C LYS A 15 9.45 -6.20 -9.34
N SER A 16 8.31 -6.74 -9.78
CA SER A 16 7.01 -6.29 -9.28
C SER A 16 6.12 -7.44 -8.82
N LYS A 17 5.15 -7.11 -7.96
CA LYS A 17 4.10 -8.01 -7.47
C LYS A 17 2.79 -7.23 -7.37
N ALA A 18 1.71 -7.77 -7.93
CA ALA A 18 0.36 -7.20 -7.82
C ALA A 18 -0.43 -7.95 -6.75
N LEU A 19 -1.14 -7.21 -5.88
CA LEU A 19 -1.94 -7.79 -4.79
C LEU A 19 -3.29 -7.07 -4.70
N GLY A 20 -4.35 -7.86 -4.50
CA GLY A 20 -5.69 -7.36 -4.16
C GLY A 20 -5.84 -7.03 -2.66
N PRO A 21 -7.07 -6.73 -2.20
CA PRO A 21 -7.31 -6.50 -0.78
C PRO A 21 -7.07 -7.77 0.03
N GLY A 22 -6.42 -7.64 1.20
CA GLY A 22 -6.06 -8.79 2.01
C GLY A 22 -4.87 -8.54 2.95
N ARG A 23 -4.38 -9.63 3.53
CA ARG A 23 -3.22 -9.67 4.45
C ARG A 23 -2.18 -10.61 3.87
N TYR A 24 -0.95 -10.12 3.73
CA TYR A 24 0.13 -10.86 3.09
C TYR A 24 1.40 -10.80 3.94
N VAL A 25 1.97 -11.96 4.24
CA VAL A 25 3.36 -12.08 4.70
C VAL A 25 4.20 -12.34 3.46
N LEU A 26 5.28 -11.59 3.29
CA LEU A 26 6.11 -11.68 2.09
C LEU A 26 7.04 -12.90 2.17
N ALA A 27 7.14 -13.62 1.06
CA ALA A 27 8.12 -14.69 0.91
C ALA A 27 9.50 -14.09 0.60
N GLU A 28 10.56 -14.87 0.81
CA GLU A 28 11.97 -14.42 0.66
C GLU A 28 12.26 -13.78 -0.70
N ASP A 29 11.55 -14.17 -1.76
CA ASP A 29 11.73 -13.61 -3.09
C ASP A 29 11.30 -12.14 -3.22
N PHE A 30 10.52 -11.63 -2.26
CA PHE A 30 9.93 -10.29 -2.29
C PHE A 30 9.96 -9.59 -0.92
N ASN A 31 10.61 -10.19 0.08
CA ASN A 31 10.83 -9.62 1.41
C ASN A 31 11.93 -8.55 1.34
N ASP A 32 11.78 -7.44 2.06
CA ASP A 32 12.85 -6.45 2.25
C ASP A 32 13.43 -5.87 0.95
N ILE A 33 12.61 -5.79 -0.11
CA ILE A 33 13.04 -5.19 -1.38
C ILE A 33 12.09 -4.11 -1.89
N ILE A 34 10.96 -3.85 -1.24
CA ILE A 34 9.97 -2.90 -1.78
C ILE A 34 10.50 -1.48 -1.63
N SER A 35 10.58 -0.77 -2.76
CA SER A 35 11.05 0.62 -2.85
C SER A 35 10.04 1.59 -3.47
N SER A 36 9.02 1.11 -4.18
CA SER A 36 7.91 1.97 -4.65
C SER A 36 6.60 1.19 -4.81
N VAL A 37 5.46 1.90 -4.76
CA VAL A 37 4.12 1.29 -4.72
C VAL A 37 3.13 2.11 -5.54
N ARG A 38 2.33 1.44 -6.36
CA ARG A 38 1.13 2.02 -6.98
C ARG A 38 -0.12 1.61 -6.22
N VAL A 39 -0.95 2.58 -5.85
CA VAL A 39 -2.14 2.37 -5.02
C VAL A 39 -3.38 2.82 -5.79
N PRO A 40 -4.35 1.92 -6.05
CA PRO A 40 -5.62 2.31 -6.65
C PRO A 40 -6.32 3.40 -5.82
N ALA A 41 -7.00 4.32 -6.50
CA ALA A 41 -7.77 5.36 -5.83
C ALA A 41 -8.78 4.76 -4.85
N GLY A 42 -8.81 5.30 -3.63
CA GLY A 42 -9.68 4.84 -2.55
C GLY A 42 -9.15 3.64 -1.76
N TRP A 43 -8.03 3.04 -2.15
CA TRP A 43 -7.44 1.95 -1.36
C TRP A 43 -6.47 2.50 -0.31
N THR A 44 -6.32 1.73 0.76
CA THR A 44 -5.29 1.94 1.78
C THR A 44 -4.36 0.73 1.80
N VAL A 45 -3.07 0.99 1.65
CA VAL A 45 -2.00 -0.01 1.71
C VAL A 45 -1.13 0.30 2.92
N THR A 46 -1.04 -0.61 3.87
CA THR A 46 -0.15 -0.50 5.02
C THR A 46 1.01 -1.47 4.86
N LEU A 47 2.23 -0.95 4.86
CA LEU A 47 3.47 -1.73 4.83
C LEU A 47 4.02 -1.85 6.24
N PHE A 48 4.51 -3.03 6.62
CA PHE A 48 5.10 -3.31 7.93
C PHE A 48 6.49 -3.92 7.75
N ASP A 49 7.44 -3.55 8.61
CA ASP A 49 8.77 -4.17 8.62
C ASP A 49 8.82 -5.50 9.38
N GLY A 50 7.83 -5.76 10.22
CA GLY A 50 7.62 -7.06 10.87
C GLY A 50 6.80 -8.02 10.00
N ARG A 51 7.04 -9.33 10.16
CA ARG A 51 6.28 -10.39 9.46
C ARG A 51 4.87 -10.60 10.02
N ASP A 52 4.63 -10.21 11.27
CA ASP A 52 3.38 -10.44 11.98
C ASP A 52 2.46 -9.19 11.97
N PHE A 53 2.64 -8.33 10.95
CA PHE A 53 1.91 -7.06 10.80
C PHE A 53 2.14 -6.10 11.98
N ASP A 54 3.38 -6.08 12.46
CA ASP A 54 3.86 -5.32 13.60
C ASP A 54 5.12 -4.52 13.24
N GLY A 55 5.74 -3.92 14.25
CA GLY A 55 6.93 -3.08 14.07
C GLY A 55 6.61 -1.72 13.44
N GLU A 56 7.57 -1.24 12.67
CA GLU A 56 7.49 0.01 11.94
C GLU A 56 6.56 -0.13 10.73
N ARG A 57 5.70 0.87 10.51
CA ARG A 57 4.74 0.86 9.42
C ARG A 57 4.53 2.23 8.79
N ILE A 58 4.14 2.19 7.52
CA ILE A 58 3.62 3.35 6.81
C ILE A 58 2.27 3.01 6.18
N GLU A 59 1.44 4.03 6.00
CA GLU A 59 0.15 3.92 5.30
C GLU A 59 0.19 4.74 4.02
N LEU A 60 -0.22 4.14 2.91
CA LEU A 60 -0.26 4.71 1.57
C LEU A 60 -1.69 4.68 1.04
N THR A 61 -2.18 5.84 0.62
CA THR A 61 -3.51 6.02 0.00
C THR A 61 -3.41 6.50 -1.45
N SER A 62 -2.18 6.58 -1.99
CA SER A 62 -1.85 7.02 -3.34
C SER A 62 -0.49 6.46 -3.76
N ASP A 63 -0.15 6.58 -5.04
CA ASP A 63 1.14 6.15 -5.58
C ASP A 63 2.31 6.79 -4.81
N ALA A 64 3.31 5.96 -4.51
CA ALA A 64 4.56 6.35 -3.88
C ALA A 64 5.72 5.95 -4.79
N ILE A 65 6.35 6.95 -5.44
CA ILE A 65 7.50 6.74 -6.33
C ILE A 65 8.77 6.31 -5.59
N SER A 66 8.81 6.51 -4.27
CA SER A 66 9.89 6.12 -3.37
C SER A 66 9.31 5.94 -1.96
N LEU A 67 9.81 4.96 -1.20
CA LEU A 67 9.47 4.80 0.20
C LEU A 67 10.45 5.55 1.10
N ASP A 68 10.00 5.87 2.33
CA ASP A 68 10.89 6.44 3.35
C ASP A 68 11.94 5.42 3.78
N GLY A 69 13.15 5.86 4.14
CA GLY A 69 14.26 4.98 4.49
C GLY A 69 13.99 4.06 5.68
N ARG A 70 12.98 4.35 6.49
CA ARG A 70 12.56 3.50 7.62
C ARG A 70 11.86 2.21 7.17
N ILE A 71 11.24 2.19 5.99
CA ILE A 71 10.47 1.06 5.46
C ILE A 71 10.93 0.58 4.07
N ASN A 72 11.67 1.42 3.33
CA ASN A 72 12.29 1.10 2.05
C ASN A 72 13.22 -0.10 2.21
N ASP A 73 13.06 -1.12 1.36
CA ASP A 73 13.83 -2.36 1.42
C ASP A 73 13.77 -3.07 2.79
N ARG A 74 12.65 -2.90 3.50
CA ARG A 74 12.43 -3.49 4.83
C ARG A 74 11.03 -4.05 5.03
N THR A 75 10.16 -3.93 4.04
CA THR A 75 8.78 -4.42 4.17
C THR A 75 8.77 -5.94 4.20
N SER A 76 8.15 -6.50 5.23
CA SER A 76 8.01 -7.95 5.44
C SER A 76 6.54 -8.41 5.49
N SER A 77 5.59 -7.52 5.74
CA SER A 77 4.15 -7.83 5.61
C SER A 77 3.33 -6.64 5.13
N ILE A 78 2.17 -6.92 4.53
CA ILE A 78 1.32 -5.94 3.85
C ILE A 78 -0.16 -6.17 4.21
N LEU A 79 -0.84 -5.11 4.62
CA LEU A 79 -2.29 -5.06 4.72
C LEU A 79 -2.85 -4.15 3.62
N ILE A 80 -3.85 -4.62 2.89
CA ILE A 80 -4.52 -3.85 1.83
C ILE A 80 -6.01 -3.85 2.11
N THR A 81 -6.58 -2.67 2.25
CA THR A 81 -8.02 -2.46 2.33
C THR A 81 -8.47 -1.68 1.10
N ALA A 82 -9.44 -2.21 0.36
CA ALA A 82 -10.13 -1.41 -0.63
C ALA A 82 -10.98 -0.35 0.07
N ALA A 83 -11.27 0.75 -0.63
CA ALA A 83 -12.39 1.60 -0.26
C ALA A 83 -13.57 0.68 0.02
N LYS A 84 -14.25 0.90 1.15
CA LYS A 84 -15.60 0.36 1.32
C LYS A 84 -16.34 0.83 0.07
N ALA A 85 -16.78 -0.10 -0.78
CA ALA A 85 -17.74 0.23 -1.81
C ALA A 85 -18.98 0.70 -1.02
N ASP A 86 -19.16 2.00 -0.86
CA ASP A 86 -20.38 2.49 -0.25
C ASP A 86 -21.53 2.07 -1.17
N ALA A 87 -22.35 1.15 -0.66
CA ALA A 87 -23.50 0.56 -1.33
C ALA A 87 -23.18 -0.25 -2.60
N ALA A 88 -24.17 -1.04 -3.00
CA ALA A 88 -24.20 -1.85 -4.19
C ALA A 88 -23.68 -1.10 -5.44
N LEU A 89 -23.34 -1.89 -6.46
CA LEU A 89 -23.55 -1.47 -7.84
C LEU A 89 -25.02 -1.04 -8.03
N SER A 90 -25.32 0.20 -7.70
CA SER A 90 -26.39 1.00 -8.29
C SER A 90 -25.69 2.23 -8.85
N PRO A 91 -25.70 2.45 -10.18
CA PRO A 91 -25.02 3.58 -10.79
C PRO A 91 -25.76 4.87 -10.43
N GLY A 92 -25.12 5.75 -9.67
CA GLY A 92 -25.68 7.04 -9.29
C GLY A 92 -24.61 7.98 -8.75
N GLU A 93 -24.11 8.82 -9.64
CA GLU A 93 -23.48 10.16 -9.49
C GLU A 93 -23.03 10.64 -8.10
N GLY A 94 -21.83 11.24 -8.03
CA GLY A 94 -21.57 12.27 -7.00
C GLY A 94 -20.11 12.48 -6.59
N THR A 95 -19.48 13.49 -7.17
CA THR A 95 -18.19 14.09 -6.82
C THR A 95 -17.99 14.31 -5.30
N ALA A 96 -16.83 13.93 -4.75
CA ALA A 96 -16.34 14.49 -3.48
C ALA A 96 -14.83 14.73 -3.53
N ARG A 97 -14.47 16.00 -3.30
CA ARG A 97 -13.13 16.58 -3.34
C ARG A 97 -12.40 16.37 -2.01
N GLY A 98 -11.10 16.09 -2.11
CA GLY A 98 -10.07 16.51 -1.16
C GLY A 98 -10.04 15.75 0.18
N ASN A 99 -8.83 15.31 0.57
CA ASN A 99 -8.22 15.46 1.89
C ASN A 99 -7.07 14.45 2.02
N VAL A 100 -5.83 14.92 1.86
CA VAL A 100 -4.63 14.15 2.22
C VAL A 100 -4.51 14.21 3.74
N HIS A 101 -4.71 13.07 4.41
CA HIS A 101 -4.45 12.95 5.85
C HIS A 101 -3.19 12.10 6.02
N VAL A 102 -2.06 12.74 6.32
CA VAL A 102 -0.86 12.04 6.79
C VAL A 102 -1.00 11.92 8.31
N VAL A 103 -1.39 10.74 8.80
CA VAL A 103 -1.48 10.48 10.24
C VAL A 103 -0.10 10.01 10.71
N TYR A 104 0.61 10.85 11.46
CA TYR A 104 1.78 10.41 12.23
C TYR A 104 1.30 9.87 13.57
N SER A 105 1.44 8.57 13.82
CA SER A 105 1.30 8.02 15.16
C SER A 105 2.63 8.16 15.91
N LEU A 106 2.67 9.05 16.90
CA LEU A 106 3.76 9.13 17.89
C LEU A 106 3.49 8.08 18.98
N ALA A 107 4.51 7.28 19.29
CA ALA A 107 4.62 6.56 20.55
C ALA A 107 5.49 7.38 21.51
#